data_AF-H3G506-F1
#
_entry.id   AF-H3G506-F1
#
_cell.length_a   1.000
_cell.length_b   1.000
_cell.length_c   1.000
_cell.angle_alpha   90.00
_cell.angle_beta   90.00
_cell.angle_gamma   90.00
#
_symmetry.space_group_name_H-M   'P 1'
#
loop_
_entity.id
_entity.type
_entity.pdbx_description
1 polymer ?
#
loop_
_entity_poly.entity_id
_entity_poly.type
_entity_poly.pdbx_seq_one_letter_code
_entity_poly.pdbx_strand_id
1 'polypeptide(L)'
;LFFVDGPGGTGKSTLLRNILAKVRLSGKIAIAVASSGTASLLLMGGRTAHSTFKIPLKIDGESTCNINKQSQVTELMKKASLIVWDEAPMAHRHAFEAVDRTLRDVLDNEAEPFGGKVVVLSGDFRQILPVVKGGSATETIDACLKSSELWPLFQKVRLTENMRVRTAATSDSAAEMAAFSEYLLKVGEGR
;
A
#
# COMPACT_ATOMS: atom_id res chain seq x y z
N LEU A 1 -4.66 5.03 10.84
CA LEU A 1 -3.86 4.61 9.67
C LEU A 1 -3.17 3.29 9.97
N PHE A 2 -3.13 2.33 9.05
CA PHE A 2 -2.49 1.01 9.28
C PHE A 2 -1.51 0.64 8.18
N PHE A 3 -0.38 0.04 8.56
CA PHE A 3 0.57 -0.57 7.62
C PHE A 3 0.69 -2.06 7.93
N VAL A 4 0.31 -2.90 6.97
CA VAL A 4 0.41 -4.36 7.04
C VAL A 4 1.74 -4.78 6.40
N ASP A 5 2.70 -5.07 7.27
CA ASP A 5 4.00 -5.62 6.92
C ASP A 5 3.95 -7.15 6.94
N GLY A 6 4.73 -7.78 6.07
CA GLY A 6 4.85 -9.23 6.07
C GLY A 6 5.69 -9.71 4.89
N PRO A 7 6.44 -10.81 5.03
CA PRO A 7 7.16 -11.42 3.93
C PRO A 7 6.26 -11.87 2.75
N GLY A 8 6.89 -12.26 1.64
CA GLY A 8 6.21 -13.03 0.61
C GLY A 8 5.57 -14.31 1.19
N GLY A 9 4.33 -14.61 0.80
CA GLY A 9 3.65 -15.84 1.22
C GLY A 9 2.86 -15.77 2.54
N THR A 10 2.91 -14.66 3.29
CA THR A 10 2.16 -14.51 4.56
C THR A 10 0.68 -14.15 4.41
N GLY A 11 0.18 -14.06 3.17
CA GLY A 11 -1.24 -13.84 2.91
C GLY A 11 -1.70 -12.37 2.98
N LYS A 12 -0.79 -11.38 2.94
CA LYS A 12 -1.13 -9.94 2.92
C LYS A 12 -2.27 -9.59 1.96
N SER A 13 -2.14 -9.94 0.67
CA SER A 13 -3.18 -9.63 -0.33
C SER A 13 -4.50 -10.37 -0.06
N THR A 14 -4.46 -11.57 0.55
CA THR A 14 -5.67 -12.27 0.99
C THR A 14 -6.36 -11.53 2.13
N LEU A 15 -5.59 -11.07 3.13
CA LEU A 15 -6.12 -10.24 4.22
C LEU A 15 -6.78 -8.97 3.67
N LEU A 16 -6.11 -8.25 2.75
CA LEU A 16 -6.68 -7.06 2.14
C LEU A 16 -7.97 -7.33 1.38
N ARG A 17 -8.02 -8.41 0.58
CA ARG A 17 -9.26 -8.83 -0.11
C ARG A 17 -10.40 -9.08 0.86
N ASN A 18 -10.13 -9.74 1.98
CA ASN A 18 -11.14 -10.03 2.99
C ASN A 18 -11.64 -8.77 3.69
N ILE A 19 -10.74 -7.82 4.01
CA ILE A 19 -11.11 -6.52 4.56
C ILE A 19 -11.99 -5.74 3.57
N LEU A 20 -11.58 -5.66 2.30
CA LEU A 20 -12.33 -5.00 1.23
C LEU A 20 -13.73 -5.62 1.08
N ALA A 21 -13.81 -6.95 1.02
CA ALA A 21 -15.07 -7.68 0.91
C ALA A 21 -15.97 -7.41 2.11
N LYS A 22 -15.44 -7.46 3.33
CA LYS A 22 -16.22 -7.22 4.56
C LYS A 22 -16.83 -5.82 4.59
N VAL A 23 -16.07 -4.79 4.22
CA VAL A 23 -16.57 -3.41 4.17
C VAL A 23 -17.66 -3.26 3.10
N ARG A 24 -17.45 -3.81 1.90
CA ARG A 24 -18.42 -3.75 0.80
C ARG A 24 -19.70 -4.52 1.07
N LEU A 25 -19.60 -5.70 1.69
CA LEU A 25 -20.76 -6.48 2.15
C LEU A 25 -21.60 -5.73 3.19
N SER A 26 -21.00 -4.76 3.89
CA SER A 26 -21.71 -3.89 4.82
C SER A 26 -22.35 -2.67 4.14
N GLY A 27 -22.45 -2.66 2.80
CA GLY A 27 -23.00 -1.56 2.01
C GLY A 27 -22.12 -0.31 1.94
N LYS A 28 -20.89 -0.35 2.47
CA LYS A 28 -19.96 0.77 2.49
C LYS A 28 -19.02 0.75 1.28
N ILE A 29 -18.52 1.92 0.90
CA ILE A 29 -17.56 2.05 -0.20
C ILE A 29 -16.14 1.80 0.32
N ALA A 30 -15.43 0.86 -0.32
CA ALA A 30 -14.01 0.60 -0.10
C ALA A 30 -13.23 0.72 -1.42
N ILE A 31 -12.28 1.64 -1.44
CA ILE A 31 -11.40 1.90 -2.58
C ILE A 31 -10.20 0.97 -2.47
N ALA A 32 -9.93 0.24 -3.55
CA ALA A 32 -8.80 -0.67 -3.65
C ALA A 32 -7.82 -0.14 -4.69
N VAL A 33 -6.59 0.14 -4.27
CA VAL A 33 -5.51 0.53 -5.18
C VAL A 33 -4.26 -0.30 -4.95
N ALA A 34 -3.35 -0.27 -5.94
CA ALA A 34 -2.00 -0.77 -5.78
C ALA A 34 -0.99 0.14 -6.50
N SER A 35 0.28 0.02 -6.14
CA SER A 35 1.37 0.79 -6.77
C SER A 35 1.64 0.36 -8.22
N SER A 36 1.39 -0.92 -8.57
CA SER A 36 1.58 -1.46 -9.91
C SER A 36 0.27 -1.97 -10.53
N GLY A 37 0.22 -2.03 -11.87
CA GLY A 37 -0.93 -2.56 -12.61
C GLY A 37 -1.20 -4.02 -12.28
N THR A 38 -0.15 -4.85 -12.25
CA THR A 38 -0.25 -6.28 -11.96
C THR A 38 -0.76 -6.56 -10.55
N ALA A 39 -0.28 -5.82 -9.54
CA ALA A 39 -0.78 -5.96 -8.17
C ALA A 39 -2.24 -5.54 -8.05
N SER A 40 -2.67 -4.52 -8.80
CA SER A 40 -4.04 -4.02 -8.71
C SER A 40 -5.09 -5.05 -9.15
N LEU A 41 -4.73 -5.97 -10.08
CA LEU A 41 -5.59 -7.05 -10.55
C LEU A 41 -5.93 -8.08 -9.44
N LEU A 42 -5.11 -8.15 -8.39
CA LEU A 42 -5.32 -9.09 -7.27
C LEU A 42 -6.38 -8.61 -6.28
N LEU A 43 -6.79 -7.34 -6.37
CA LEU A 43 -7.82 -6.73 -5.55
C LEU A 43 -9.11 -6.59 -6.37
N MET A 44 -10.25 -7.01 -5.83
CA MET A 44 -11.53 -6.86 -6.55
C MET A 44 -11.84 -5.38 -6.81
N GLY A 45 -12.06 -5.01 -8.07
CA GLY A 45 -12.23 -3.62 -8.49
C GLY A 45 -10.98 -2.75 -8.25
N GLY A 46 -9.81 -3.38 -8.14
CA GLY A 46 -8.54 -2.70 -7.95
C GLY A 46 -8.10 -1.92 -9.19
N ARG A 47 -7.42 -0.79 -8.94
CA ARG A 47 -6.82 0.06 -9.98
C ARG A 47 -5.44 0.54 -9.49
N THR A 48 -4.63 1.09 -10.37
CA THR A 48 -3.38 1.72 -9.91
C THR A 48 -3.67 2.99 -9.13
N ALA A 49 -2.90 3.26 -8.08
CA ALA A 49 -3.04 4.47 -7.27
C ALA A 49 -2.93 5.74 -8.13
N HIS A 50 -1.99 5.75 -9.08
CA HIS A 50 -1.85 6.83 -10.07
C HIS A 50 -3.15 7.11 -10.83
N SER A 51 -3.84 6.07 -11.33
CA SER A 51 -5.08 6.27 -12.09
C SER A 51 -6.28 6.66 -11.22
N THR A 52 -6.35 6.12 -9.99
CA THR A 52 -7.46 6.35 -9.07
C THR A 52 -7.41 7.76 -8.47
N PHE A 53 -6.23 8.17 -8.02
CA PHE A 53 -6.03 9.47 -7.39
C PHE A 53 -5.56 10.54 -8.37
N LYS A 54 -5.28 10.21 -9.65
CA LYS A 54 -4.70 11.16 -10.62
C LYS A 54 -3.39 11.79 -10.10
N ILE A 55 -2.53 10.93 -9.56
CA ILE A 55 -1.21 11.31 -9.05
C ILE A 55 -0.35 11.76 -10.25
N PRO A 56 0.28 12.95 -10.19
CA PRO A 56 1.21 13.39 -11.23
C PRO A 56 2.36 12.41 -11.45
N LEU A 57 2.81 12.26 -12.70
CA LEU A 57 3.97 11.40 -13.02
C LEU A 57 5.30 11.99 -12.53
N LYS A 58 5.40 13.32 -12.53
CA LYS A 58 6.50 14.06 -11.90
C LYS A 58 5.97 14.54 -10.56
N ILE A 59 6.60 14.09 -9.48
CA ILE A 59 6.12 14.32 -8.13
C ILE A 59 7.24 14.82 -7.23
N ASP A 60 6.91 15.79 -6.39
CA ASP A 60 7.77 16.44 -5.41
C ASP A 60 7.00 16.67 -4.10
N GLY A 61 7.65 17.28 -3.11
CA GLY A 61 7.08 17.52 -1.78
C GLY A 61 5.83 18.42 -1.78
N GLU A 62 5.62 19.24 -2.82
CA GLU A 62 4.49 20.18 -2.92
C GLU A 62 3.38 19.69 -3.85
N SER A 63 3.64 18.65 -4.63
CA SER A 63 2.73 18.10 -5.65
C SER A 63 1.39 17.65 -5.08
N THR A 64 0.26 18.12 -5.61
CA THR A 64 -1.08 17.59 -5.29
C THR A 64 -1.59 16.66 -6.38
N CYS A 65 -2.61 15.89 -6.07
CA CYS A 65 -3.33 15.09 -7.06
C CYS A 65 -4.25 15.98 -7.92
N ASN A 66 -4.35 15.68 -9.22
CA ASN A 66 -5.19 16.45 -10.15
C ASN A 66 -6.68 16.08 -10.04
N ILE A 67 -7.27 16.33 -8.86
CA ILE A 67 -8.67 16.04 -8.52
C ILE A 67 -9.39 17.36 -8.23
N ASN A 68 -10.49 17.62 -8.95
CA ASN A 68 -11.36 18.77 -8.69
C ASN A 68 -12.37 18.44 -7.57
N LYS A 69 -12.60 19.35 -6.62
CA LYS A 69 -13.57 19.22 -5.51
C LYS A 69 -15.01 18.84 -5.96
N GLN A 70 -15.42 19.23 -7.16
CA GLN A 70 -16.74 18.96 -7.74
C GLN A 70 -16.78 17.71 -8.64
N SER A 71 -15.68 16.96 -8.74
CA SER A 71 -15.61 15.78 -9.60
C SER A 71 -16.30 14.56 -8.99
N GLN A 72 -16.74 13.63 -9.85
CA GLN A 72 -17.27 12.33 -9.40
C GLN A 72 -16.24 11.51 -8.60
N VAL A 73 -14.95 11.70 -8.86
CA VAL A 73 -13.86 11.07 -8.09
C VAL A 73 -13.90 11.57 -6.65
N THR A 74 -14.06 12.88 -6.45
CA THR A 74 -14.18 13.46 -5.10
C THR A 74 -15.42 12.94 -4.37
N GLU A 75 -16.56 12.83 -5.05
CA GLU A 75 -17.76 12.25 -4.46
C GLU A 75 -17.56 10.79 -4.03
N LEU A 76 -16.80 10.00 -4.81
CA LEU A 76 -16.40 8.67 -4.41
C LEU A 76 -15.50 8.69 -3.16
N MET A 77 -14.50 9.58 -3.11
CA MET A 77 -13.61 9.73 -1.95
C MET A 77 -14.37 10.13 -0.68
N LYS A 78 -15.32 11.08 -0.80
CA LYS A 78 -16.18 11.52 0.30
C LYS A 78 -16.98 10.36 0.88
N LYS A 79 -17.57 9.51 0.03
CA LYS A 79 -18.36 8.35 0.45
C LYS A 79 -17.53 7.14 0.88
N ALA A 80 -16.26 7.06 0.47
CA ALA A 80 -15.37 5.97 0.84
C ALA A 80 -15.17 5.91 2.36
N SER A 81 -15.38 4.72 2.93
CA SER A 81 -15.11 4.44 4.35
C SER A 81 -13.72 3.83 4.55
N LEU A 82 -13.12 3.28 3.50
CA LEU A 82 -11.83 2.60 3.53
C LEU A 82 -11.08 2.83 2.22
N ILE A 83 -9.77 3.07 2.34
CA ILE A 83 -8.80 3.04 1.24
C ILE A 83 -7.76 1.97 1.56
N VAL A 84 -7.60 1.01 0.64
CA VAL A 84 -6.54 0.00 0.68
C VAL A 84 -5.54 0.29 -0.42
N TRP A 85 -4.25 0.26 -0.09
CA TRP A 85 -3.17 0.41 -1.05
C TRP A 85 -2.15 -0.72 -0.90
N ASP A 86 -2.12 -1.63 -1.89
CA ASP A 86 -1.17 -2.74 -1.93
C ASP A 86 0.14 -2.39 -2.65
N GLU A 87 1.22 -3.07 -2.27
CA GLU A 87 2.59 -2.80 -2.70
C GLU A 87 3.04 -1.35 -2.46
N ALA A 88 2.66 -0.79 -1.31
CA ALA A 88 3.00 0.58 -0.93
C ALA A 88 4.51 0.90 -0.96
N PRO A 89 5.44 0.00 -0.54
CA PRO A 89 6.88 0.27 -0.60
C PRO A 89 7.43 0.58 -2.00
N MET A 90 6.74 0.20 -3.06
CA MET A 90 7.14 0.50 -4.44
C MET A 90 6.89 1.96 -4.85
N ALA A 91 6.03 2.68 -4.12
CA ALA A 91 5.66 4.05 -4.45
C ALA A 91 6.53 5.07 -3.70
N HIS A 92 6.85 6.17 -4.39
CA HIS A 92 7.58 7.30 -3.80
C HIS A 92 6.79 7.91 -2.64
N ARG A 93 7.46 8.34 -1.57
CA ARG A 93 6.82 8.96 -0.39
C ARG A 93 5.87 10.11 -0.76
N HIS A 94 6.30 10.96 -1.68
CA HIS A 94 5.50 12.07 -2.18
C HIS A 94 4.18 11.65 -2.82
N ALA A 95 4.04 10.42 -3.32
CA ALA A 95 2.75 9.93 -3.82
C ALA A 95 1.72 9.81 -2.69
N PHE A 96 2.15 9.36 -1.52
CA PHE A 96 1.29 9.28 -0.34
C PHE A 96 0.99 10.68 0.22
N GLU A 97 1.99 11.56 0.27
CA GLU A 97 1.85 12.94 0.75
C GLU A 97 0.95 13.78 -0.16
N ALA A 98 1.06 13.60 -1.48
CA ALA A 98 0.18 14.24 -2.46
C ALA A 98 -1.27 13.78 -2.29
N VAL A 99 -1.49 12.48 -2.08
CA VAL A 99 -2.84 11.94 -1.81
C VAL A 99 -3.37 12.43 -0.47
N ASP A 100 -2.54 12.46 0.57
CA ASP A 100 -2.89 12.99 1.89
C ASP A 100 -3.33 14.46 1.79
N ARG A 101 -2.49 15.33 1.20
CA ARG A 101 -2.80 16.76 1.00
C ARG A 101 -4.07 16.95 0.18
N THR A 102 -4.23 16.22 -0.92
CA THR A 102 -5.46 16.32 -1.72
C THR A 102 -6.68 15.84 -0.96
N LEU A 103 -6.61 14.74 -0.20
CA LEU A 103 -7.78 14.26 0.55
C LEU A 103 -8.15 15.21 1.69
N ARG A 104 -7.18 15.82 2.36
CA ARG A 104 -7.45 16.87 3.35
C ARG A 104 -8.20 18.05 2.74
N ASP A 105 -7.76 18.52 1.58
CA ASP A 105 -8.39 19.64 0.87
C ASP A 105 -9.79 19.28 0.34
N VAL A 106 -9.94 18.19 -0.42
CA VAL A 106 -11.24 17.88 -1.07
C VAL A 106 -12.31 17.35 -0.11
N LEU A 107 -11.92 16.97 1.10
CA LEU A 107 -12.82 16.56 2.18
C LEU A 107 -13.02 17.66 3.22
N ASP A 108 -12.40 18.83 3.02
CA ASP A 108 -12.44 19.98 3.93
C ASP A 108 -12.09 19.58 5.39
N ASN A 109 -11.05 18.75 5.55
CA ASN A 109 -10.58 18.23 6.82
C ASN A 109 -9.04 18.24 6.87
N GLU A 110 -8.47 19.41 7.15
CA GLU A 110 -7.01 19.63 7.18
C GLU A 110 -6.31 19.06 8.42
N ALA A 111 -7.05 18.93 9.52
CA ALA A 111 -6.52 18.48 10.81
C ALA A 111 -6.16 16.99 10.82
N GLU A 112 -6.91 16.18 10.09
CA GLU A 112 -6.77 14.73 10.09
C GLU A 112 -6.00 14.21 8.85
N PRO A 113 -5.02 13.32 9.02
CA PRO A 113 -4.39 12.64 7.89
C PRO A 113 -5.40 11.98 6.95
N PHE A 114 -5.15 12.10 5.66
CA PHE A 114 -5.99 11.64 4.55
C PHE A 114 -7.44 12.14 4.65
N GLY A 115 -7.64 13.32 5.23
CA GLY A 115 -8.97 13.90 5.47
C GLY A 115 -9.85 13.03 6.37
N GLY A 116 -9.23 12.32 7.33
CA GLY A 116 -9.92 11.44 8.27
C GLY A 116 -10.31 10.06 7.70
N LYS A 117 -9.81 9.69 6.51
CA LYS A 117 -10.09 8.38 5.93
C LYS A 117 -9.31 7.27 6.61
N VAL A 118 -9.96 6.11 6.76
CA VAL A 118 -9.26 4.88 7.15
C VAL A 118 -8.42 4.42 5.97
N VAL A 119 -7.10 4.51 6.12
CA VAL A 119 -6.13 4.02 5.12
C VAL A 119 -5.39 2.81 5.66
N VAL A 120 -5.36 1.75 4.85
CA VAL A 120 -4.58 0.53 5.07
C VAL A 120 -3.58 0.37 3.93
N LEU A 121 -2.31 0.50 4.25
CA LEU A 121 -1.21 0.21 3.33
C LEU A 121 -0.72 -1.22 3.57
N SER A 122 -0.24 -1.89 2.54
CA SER A 122 0.48 -3.15 2.69
C SER A 122 1.70 -3.22 1.79
N GLY A 123 2.64 -4.06 2.20
CA GLY A 123 3.78 -4.41 1.37
C GLY A 123 4.90 -5.04 2.19
N ASP A 124 6.06 -5.14 1.57
CA ASP A 124 7.26 -5.70 2.16
C ASP A 124 8.47 -4.87 1.75
N PHE A 125 9.10 -4.17 2.70
CA PHE A 125 10.26 -3.33 2.42
C PHE A 125 11.53 -4.11 2.04
N ARG A 126 11.49 -5.44 2.16
CA ARG A 126 12.55 -6.34 1.67
C ARG A 126 12.42 -6.64 0.17
N GLN A 127 11.36 -6.17 -0.48
CA GLN A 127 11.13 -6.35 -1.90
C GLN A 127 11.57 -5.09 -2.67
N ILE A 128 10.72 -4.61 -3.58
CA ILE A 128 11.05 -3.52 -4.48
C ILE A 128 10.79 -2.18 -3.78
N LEU A 129 11.85 -1.37 -3.66
CA LEU A 129 11.80 0.02 -3.22
C LEU A 129 11.39 0.96 -4.38
N PRO A 130 11.10 2.25 -4.10
CA PRO A 130 10.73 3.18 -5.15
C PRO A 130 11.83 3.34 -6.18
N VAL A 131 11.45 3.42 -7.46
CA VAL A 131 12.40 3.58 -8.56
C VAL A 131 12.80 5.05 -8.69
N VAL A 132 14.05 5.38 -8.33
CA VAL A 132 14.65 6.71 -8.55
C VAL A 132 15.66 6.61 -9.69
N LYS A 133 15.27 7.09 -10.90
CA LYS A 133 16.11 6.95 -12.10
C LYS A 133 17.41 7.74 -11.95
N GLY A 134 18.54 7.04 -12.01
CA GLY A 134 19.87 7.64 -11.84
C GLY A 134 20.16 8.08 -10.40
N GLY A 135 19.31 7.72 -9.44
CA GLY A 135 19.46 8.11 -8.05
C GLY A 135 20.49 7.25 -7.31
N SER A 136 21.09 7.87 -6.31
CA SER A 136 21.93 7.25 -5.30
C SER A 136 21.12 6.40 -4.30
N ALA A 137 21.82 5.62 -3.49
CA ALA A 137 21.20 4.88 -2.39
C ALA A 137 20.50 5.82 -1.40
N THR A 138 21.10 6.98 -1.10
CA THR A 138 20.51 7.99 -0.22
C THR A 138 19.21 8.54 -0.77
N GLU A 139 19.16 8.86 -2.08
CA GLU A 139 17.94 9.33 -2.74
C GLU A 139 16.86 8.25 -2.78
N THR A 140 17.25 6.97 -2.94
CA THR A 140 16.30 5.85 -2.86
C THR A 140 15.72 5.70 -1.45
N ILE A 141 16.54 5.88 -0.40
CA ILE A 141 16.09 5.87 0.99
C ILE A 141 15.17 7.07 1.27
N ASP A 142 15.52 8.27 0.80
CA ASP A 142 14.67 9.46 0.94
C ASP A 142 13.32 9.26 0.22
N ALA A 143 13.32 8.61 -0.94
CA ALA A 143 12.11 8.29 -1.68
C ALA A 143 11.19 7.28 -0.96
N CYS A 144 11.70 6.49 0.00
CA CYS A 144 10.92 5.47 0.68
C CYS A 144 9.82 6.06 1.58
N LEU A 145 8.67 5.39 1.65
CA LEU A 145 7.58 5.74 2.57
C LEU A 145 8.04 5.93 4.03
N LYS A 146 9.05 5.17 4.49
CA LYS A 146 9.60 5.31 5.85
C LYS A 146 10.19 6.69 6.16
N SER A 147 10.57 7.44 5.13
CA SER A 147 11.12 8.80 5.20
C SER A 147 10.04 9.87 5.06
N SER A 148 8.76 9.49 5.03
CA SER A 148 7.63 10.41 5.02
C SER A 148 7.23 10.82 6.44
N GLU A 149 6.79 12.06 6.60
CA GLU A 149 6.14 12.56 7.83
C GLU A 149 4.87 11.78 8.20
N LEU A 150 4.28 11.07 7.23
CA LEU A 150 3.12 10.21 7.47
C LEU A 150 3.50 8.89 8.17
N TRP A 151 4.75 8.42 8.04
CA TRP A 151 5.16 7.10 8.51
C TRP A 151 5.00 6.87 10.02
N PRO A 152 5.34 7.84 10.90
CA PRO A 152 5.10 7.71 12.33
C PRO A 152 3.63 7.48 12.67
N LEU A 153 2.70 8.03 11.88
CA LEU A 153 1.26 7.99 12.11
C LEU A 153 0.62 6.62 11.81
N PHE A 154 1.31 5.74 11.08
CA PHE A 154 0.80 4.40 10.78
C PHE A 154 0.96 3.47 11.99
N GLN A 155 -0.11 2.76 12.37
CA GLN A 155 0.01 1.59 13.23
C GLN A 155 0.52 0.40 12.41
N LYS A 156 1.60 -0.23 12.86
CA LYS A 156 2.26 -1.33 12.14
C LYS A 156 1.68 -2.68 12.60
N VAL A 157 1.21 -3.46 11.65
CA VAL A 157 0.71 -4.84 11.85
C VAL A 157 1.63 -5.78 11.08
N ARG A 158 2.25 -6.74 11.75
CA ARG A 158 3.20 -7.67 11.12
C ARG A 158 2.56 -9.05 10.98
N LEU A 159 2.51 -9.57 9.75
CA LEU A 159 2.19 -10.96 9.47
C LEU A 159 3.49 -11.76 9.48
N THR A 160 3.60 -12.69 10.42
CA THR A 160 4.82 -13.49 10.66
C THR A 160 4.73 -14.89 10.09
N GLU A 161 3.52 -15.41 9.91
CA GLU A 161 3.31 -16.79 9.51
C GLU A 161 3.27 -16.96 7.99
N ASN A 162 4.13 -17.84 7.45
CA ASN A 162 4.15 -18.15 6.02
C ASN A 162 3.04 -19.15 5.66
N MET A 163 1.90 -18.62 5.24
CA MET A 163 0.74 -19.41 4.85
C MET A 163 1.02 -20.30 3.63
N ARG A 164 1.86 -19.85 2.69
CA ARG A 164 2.22 -20.64 1.49
C ARG A 164 2.92 -21.94 1.86
N VAL A 165 3.82 -21.90 2.85
CA VAL A 165 4.52 -23.10 3.36
C VAL A 165 3.55 -24.00 4.12
N ARG A 166 2.65 -23.42 4.95
CA ARG A 166 1.67 -24.19 5.72
C ARG A 166 0.65 -24.95 4.86
N THR A 167 0.33 -24.44 3.68
CA THR A 167 -0.61 -25.09 2.75
C THR A 167 0.07 -26.03 1.76
N ALA A 168 1.35 -26.38 1.96
CA ALA A 168 2.06 -27.32 1.11
C ALA A 168 1.39 -28.71 1.17
N ALA A 169 1.29 -29.36 0.01
CA ALA A 169 0.50 -30.59 -0.16
C ALA A 169 1.14 -31.84 0.46
N THR A 170 2.46 -31.83 0.69
CA THR A 170 3.21 -32.96 1.28
C THR A 170 4.19 -32.47 2.34
N SER A 171 4.56 -33.34 3.29
CA SER A 171 5.55 -33.02 4.34
C SER A 171 6.92 -32.66 3.77
N ASP A 172 7.35 -33.36 2.73
CA ASP A 172 8.68 -33.16 2.13
C ASP A 172 8.75 -31.82 1.37
N SER A 173 7.67 -31.46 0.66
CA SER A 173 7.55 -30.14 0.03
C SER A 173 7.45 -29.01 1.07
N ALA A 174 6.82 -29.25 2.22
CA ALA A 174 6.74 -28.26 3.29
C ALA A 174 8.11 -27.94 3.88
N ALA A 175 8.97 -28.94 4.11
CA ALA A 175 10.31 -28.76 4.66
C ALA A 175 11.22 -27.99 3.70
N GLU A 176 11.22 -28.36 2.41
CA GLU A 176 11.99 -27.65 1.38
C GLU A 176 11.49 -26.20 1.19
N MET A 177 10.17 -25.99 1.18
CA MET A 177 9.59 -24.65 1.07
C MET A 177 9.87 -23.80 2.32
N ALA A 178 9.93 -24.40 3.50
CA ALA A 178 10.30 -23.70 4.73
C ALA A 178 11.77 -23.25 4.67
N ALA A 179 12.68 -24.15 4.31
CA ALA A 179 14.10 -23.84 4.17
C ALA A 179 14.34 -22.75 3.12
N PHE A 180 13.66 -22.84 1.96
CA PHE A 180 13.75 -21.83 0.92
C PHE A 180 13.15 -20.49 1.37
N SER A 181 12.04 -20.50 2.10
CA SER A 181 11.46 -19.27 2.68
C SER A 181 12.41 -18.61 3.68
N GLU A 182 13.08 -19.39 4.53
CA GLU A 182 14.04 -18.87 5.49
C GLU A 182 15.27 -18.28 4.79
N TYR A 183 15.76 -18.95 3.75
CA TYR A 183 16.83 -18.43 2.89
C TYR A 183 16.44 -17.09 2.25
N LEU A 184 15.25 -16.98 1.66
CA LEU A 184 14.77 -15.72 1.06
C LEU A 184 14.65 -14.60 2.10
N LEU A 185 14.27 -14.91 3.33
CA LEU A 185 14.24 -13.93 4.42
C LEU A 185 15.63 -13.43 4.77
N LYS A 186 16.62 -14.33 4.89
CA LYS A 186 18.02 -13.94 5.14
C LYS A 186 18.55 -13.02 4.05
N VAL A 187 18.33 -13.38 2.78
CA VAL A 187 18.69 -12.54 1.62
C VAL A 187 18.02 -11.16 1.71
N GLY A 188 16.72 -11.10 2.02
CA GLY A 188 15.99 -9.84 2.16
C GLY A 188 16.44 -8.98 3.35
N GLU A 189 17.06 -9.58 4.37
CA GLU A 189 17.66 -8.90 5.52
C GLU A 189 19.13 -8.53 5.31
N GLY A 190 19.71 -8.87 4.14
CA GLY A 190 21.13 -8.65 3.84
C GLY A 190 22.07 -9.57 4.62
N ARG A 191 21.62 -10.80 4.94
CA ARG A 191 22.37 -11.84 5.66
C ARG A 191 22.69 -13.04 4.79
#